data_AF-A0A1F3SZW8-F1
#
_entry.id   AF-A0A1F3SZW8-F1
#
_cell.length_a   1.000
_cell.length_b   1.000
_cell.length_c   1.000
_cell.angle_alpha   90.00
_cell.angle_beta   90.00
_cell.angle_gamma   90.00
#
_symmetry.space_group_name_H-M   'P 1'
#
loop_
_entity.id
_entity.type
_entity.pdbx_description
1 polymer ?
#
loop_
_entity_poly.entity_id
_entity_poly.type
_entity_poly.pdbx_seq_one_letter_code
_entity_poly.pdbx_strand_id
1 'polypeptide(L)'
;MLSLCLVFCTSCSSVQISESEEADAEPQLADLSYRARILHPDSPEIESVRALFAKEGVPDRTYLNKCDFDYRVETMLARSVEELLTTLPEHVRSNPEKYHWCFYSKMLDLEEKLTEMSSQGPAAQRKYLLNQYRFFIYLARVFEVDLDEPRYLDFARMNYKRWISSLKDE
;
A
#
# COMPACT_ATOMS: atom_id res chain seq x y z
N MET A 1 -18.69 -75.91 5.26
CA MET A 1 -18.82 -75.20 6.55
C MET A 1 -17.91 -73.98 6.51
N LEU A 2 -18.33 -72.88 7.14
CA LEU A 2 -17.76 -71.51 7.15
C LEU A 2 -18.02 -70.75 5.83
N SER A 3 -19.03 -69.90 5.67
CA SER A 3 -19.55 -68.80 6.50
C SER A 3 -18.50 -67.74 6.83
N LEU A 4 -18.51 -66.64 6.08
CA LEU A 4 -17.92 -65.37 6.50
C LEU A 4 -18.78 -64.22 5.91
N CYS A 5 -19.79 -63.81 6.67
CA CYS A 5 -20.49 -62.56 6.46
C CYS A 5 -19.59 -61.41 6.93
N LEU A 6 -19.11 -60.57 6.00
CA LEU A 6 -18.52 -59.28 6.33
C LEU A 6 -19.66 -58.25 6.40
N VAL A 7 -20.09 -57.96 7.62
CA VAL A 7 -21.03 -56.89 7.94
C VAL A 7 -20.30 -55.56 7.88
N PHE A 8 -20.77 -54.67 7.01
CA PHE A 8 -20.45 -53.25 7.01
C PHE A 8 -21.01 -52.61 8.28
N CYS A 9 -20.14 -52.11 9.16
CA CYS A 9 -20.53 -51.17 10.22
C CYS A 9 -20.11 -49.76 9.80
N THR A 10 -21.07 -49.01 9.26
CA THR A 10 -20.97 -47.57 9.05
C THR A 10 -21.01 -46.87 10.41
N SER A 11 -19.87 -46.39 10.90
CA SER A 11 -19.82 -45.42 12.00
C SER A 11 -20.21 -44.05 11.46
N CYS A 12 -21.46 -43.66 11.68
CA CYS A 12 -21.87 -42.26 11.61
C CYS A 12 -21.41 -41.55 12.89
N SER A 13 -20.21 -40.97 12.87
CA SER A 13 -19.86 -39.95 13.86
C SER A 13 -20.67 -38.70 13.56
N SER A 14 -21.62 -38.39 14.44
CA SER A 14 -22.33 -37.12 14.49
C SER A 14 -21.30 -36.00 14.66
N VAL A 15 -20.99 -35.29 13.59
CA VAL A 15 -20.29 -34.00 13.67
C VAL A 15 -21.27 -33.02 14.29
N GLN A 16 -21.07 -32.72 15.57
CA GLN A 16 -21.68 -31.54 16.19
C GLN A 16 -21.08 -30.33 15.50
N ILE A 17 -21.87 -29.73 14.61
CA ILE A 17 -21.62 -28.38 14.10
C ILE A 17 -21.86 -27.47 15.32
N SER A 18 -20.77 -27.13 15.99
CA SER A 18 -20.73 -25.96 16.85
C SER A 18 -20.94 -24.77 15.93
N GLU A 19 -22.11 -24.12 16.01
CA GLU A 19 -22.27 -22.74 15.59
C GLU A 19 -21.25 -21.93 16.40
N SER A 20 -20.07 -21.72 15.84
CA SER A 20 -19.26 -20.59 16.24
C SER A 20 -20.04 -19.36 15.79
N GLU A 21 -20.54 -18.59 16.75
CA GLU A 21 -20.86 -17.18 16.54
C GLU A 21 -19.73 -16.57 15.70
N GLU A 22 -20.02 -16.28 14.43
CA GLU A 22 -19.30 -15.23 13.73
C GLU A 22 -19.60 -13.98 14.54
N ALA A 23 -18.69 -13.67 15.47
CA ALA A 23 -18.60 -12.35 16.05
C ALA A 23 -18.47 -11.40 14.87
N ASP A 24 -19.54 -10.65 14.61
CA ASP A 24 -19.54 -9.47 13.76
C ASP A 24 -18.28 -8.68 14.13
N ALA A 25 -17.27 -8.79 13.27
CA ALA A 25 -16.09 -7.97 13.38
C ALA A 25 -16.54 -6.56 13.05
N GLU A 26 -16.91 -5.81 14.10
CA GLU A 26 -17.09 -4.37 14.01
C GLU A 26 -15.93 -3.82 13.18
N PRO A 27 -16.20 -3.05 12.11
CA PRO A 27 -15.13 -2.40 11.36
C PRO A 27 -14.34 -1.60 12.39
N GLN A 28 -13.10 -2.01 12.65
CA GLN A 28 -12.20 -1.26 13.52
C GLN A 28 -12.20 0.15 12.97
N LEU A 29 -12.88 1.08 13.66
CA LEU A 29 -12.92 2.48 13.29
C LEU A 29 -11.45 2.90 13.17
N ALA A 30 -10.99 3.03 11.93
CA ALA A 30 -9.71 3.63 11.64
C ALA A 30 -9.64 4.91 12.46
N ASP A 31 -8.61 5.04 13.28
CA ASP A 31 -8.46 6.13 14.23
C ASP A 31 -8.65 7.48 13.52
N LEU A 32 -9.86 8.05 13.60
CA LEU A 32 -10.23 9.29 12.92
C LEU A 32 -9.37 10.47 13.40
N SER A 33 -8.69 10.29 14.54
CA SER A 33 -7.69 11.21 15.08
C SER A 33 -6.54 11.46 14.10
N TYR A 34 -6.16 10.46 13.29
CA TYR A 34 -5.14 10.63 12.27
C TYR A 34 -5.58 11.65 11.20
N ARG A 35 -6.78 11.44 10.63
CA ARG A 35 -7.32 12.26 9.54
C ARG A 35 -7.48 13.73 9.93
N ALA A 36 -7.86 13.99 11.18
CA ALA A 36 -8.06 15.34 11.70
C ALA A 36 -6.76 16.12 11.93
N ARG A 37 -5.63 15.43 12.16
CA ARG A 37 -4.36 16.05 12.58
C ARG A 37 -3.33 16.14 11.47
N ILE A 38 -3.38 15.25 10.47
CA ILE A 38 -2.31 15.18 9.49
C ILE A 38 -2.44 16.25 8.40
N LEU A 39 -1.32 16.88 8.10
CA LEU A 39 -1.24 17.90 7.06
C LEU A 39 -1.10 17.23 5.69
N HIS A 40 -1.78 17.76 4.69
CA HIS A 40 -1.65 17.33 3.30
C HIS A 40 -1.07 18.45 2.42
N PRO A 41 -0.56 18.12 1.22
CA PRO A 41 -0.22 19.13 0.22
C PRO A 41 -1.46 19.94 -0.16
N ASP A 42 -1.29 21.25 -0.32
CA ASP A 42 -2.38 22.19 -0.65
C ASP A 42 -2.82 22.08 -2.12
N SER A 43 -2.01 21.45 -2.97
CA SER A 43 -2.31 21.16 -4.38
C SER A 43 -1.74 19.78 -4.78
N PRO A 44 -2.19 19.18 -5.91
CA PRO A 44 -1.66 17.91 -6.41
C PRO A 44 -0.27 18.02 -7.06
N GLU A 45 0.32 19.22 -7.08
CA GLU A 45 1.64 19.47 -7.63
C GLU A 45 2.73 19.01 -6.66
N ILE A 46 3.86 18.57 -7.21
CA ILE A 46 4.97 18.08 -6.39
C ILE A 46 5.63 19.21 -5.58
N GLU A 47 5.56 20.44 -6.07
CA GLU A 47 6.00 21.64 -5.37
C GLU A 47 5.25 21.81 -4.03
N SER A 48 3.96 21.48 -4.00
CA SER A 48 3.17 21.47 -2.76
C SER A 48 3.63 20.40 -1.78
N VAL A 49 4.17 19.28 -2.27
CA VAL A 49 4.79 18.25 -1.41
C VAL A 49 6.11 18.77 -0.83
N ARG A 50 6.93 19.45 -1.64
CA ARG A 50 8.17 20.08 -1.13
C ARG A 50 7.86 21.13 -0.06
N ALA A 51 6.85 21.96 -0.31
CA ALA A 51 6.39 22.97 0.64
C ALA A 51 5.83 22.34 1.93
N LEU A 52 5.13 21.20 1.83
CA LEU A 52 4.63 20.46 2.99
C LEU A 52 5.77 20.07 3.93
N PHE A 53 6.88 19.52 3.41
CA PHE A 53 8.05 19.13 4.22
C PHE A 53 8.83 20.30 4.85
N ALA A 54 8.48 21.56 4.52
CA ALA A 54 9.04 22.74 5.18
C ALA A 54 8.16 23.25 6.33
N LYS A 55 6.96 22.69 6.55
CA LYS A 55 6.05 23.11 7.62
C LYS A 55 6.52 22.57 8.98
N GLU A 56 6.31 23.35 10.04
CA GLU A 56 6.60 22.94 11.41
C GLU A 56 5.77 21.70 11.80
N GLY A 57 6.38 20.75 12.52
CA GLY A 57 5.72 19.52 12.95
C GLY A 57 5.69 18.40 11.90
N VAL A 58 6.15 18.64 10.67
CA VAL A 58 6.32 17.61 9.65
C VAL A 58 7.66 16.89 9.86
N PRO A 59 7.70 15.54 9.77
CA PRO A 59 8.94 14.80 9.96
C PRO A 59 9.98 15.12 8.89
N ASP A 60 11.24 15.19 9.30
CA ASP A 60 12.38 15.32 8.39
C ASP A 60 12.48 14.08 7.48
N ARG A 61 12.63 14.31 6.16
CA ARG A 61 12.73 13.26 5.13
C ARG A 61 13.87 12.27 5.38
N THR A 62 14.94 12.68 6.04
CA THR A 62 16.07 11.79 6.36
C THR A 62 15.65 10.62 7.25
N TYR A 63 14.64 10.80 8.11
CA TYR A 63 14.06 9.72 8.91
C TYR A 63 13.10 8.81 8.12
N LEU A 64 12.73 9.19 6.89
CA LEU A 64 11.78 8.48 6.04
C LEU A 64 12.44 7.64 4.94
N ASN A 65 13.78 7.62 4.85
CA ASN A 65 14.53 6.95 3.79
C ASN A 65 14.19 5.45 3.58
N LYS A 66 13.73 4.77 4.64
CA LYS A 66 13.33 3.35 4.66
C LYS A 66 11.90 3.16 5.14
N CYS A 67 11.05 4.18 5.02
CA CYS A 67 9.65 4.09 5.44
C CYS A 67 8.87 3.00 4.68
N ASP A 68 9.34 2.62 3.48
CA ASP A 68 8.79 1.59 2.60
C ASP A 68 9.36 0.19 2.89
N PHE A 69 10.15 0.02 3.95
CA PHE A 69 10.81 -1.25 4.26
C PHE A 69 9.82 -2.42 4.36
N ASP A 70 8.71 -2.23 5.08
CA ASP A 70 7.71 -3.28 5.26
C ASP A 70 7.14 -3.71 3.91
N TYR A 71 6.76 -2.76 3.05
CA TYR A 71 6.33 -3.07 1.68
C TYR A 71 7.39 -3.85 0.90
N ARG A 72 8.67 -3.46 0.99
CA ARG A 72 9.76 -4.16 0.29
C ARG A 72 9.93 -5.58 0.81
N VAL A 73 9.85 -5.80 2.11
CA VAL A 73 9.92 -7.14 2.71
C VAL A 73 8.72 -7.98 2.25
N GLU A 74 7.51 -7.45 2.36
CA GLU A 74 6.28 -8.14 1.95
C GLU A 74 6.33 -8.52 0.46
N THR A 75 6.75 -7.62 -0.43
CA THR A 75 6.89 -7.93 -1.86
C THR A 75 7.94 -9.00 -2.17
N MET A 76 8.94 -9.17 -1.30
CA MET A 76 9.97 -10.21 -1.46
C MET A 76 9.53 -11.56 -0.89
N LEU A 77 8.73 -11.56 0.17
CA LEU A 77 8.26 -12.76 0.86
C LEU A 77 6.97 -13.33 0.24
N ALA A 78 6.11 -12.47 -0.29
CA ALA A 78 4.85 -12.86 -0.87
C ALA A 78 5.04 -13.81 -2.06
N ARG A 79 4.34 -14.93 -2.02
CA ARG A 79 4.32 -15.96 -3.07
C ARG A 79 3.36 -15.62 -4.19
N SER A 80 2.40 -14.72 -3.93
CA SER A 80 1.45 -14.23 -4.91
C SER A 80 1.08 -12.76 -4.66
N VAL A 81 0.39 -12.15 -5.62
CA VAL A 81 -0.09 -10.77 -5.49
C VAL A 81 -1.19 -10.68 -4.43
N GLU A 82 -2.00 -11.72 -4.29
CA GLU A 82 -3.08 -11.82 -3.30
C GLU A 82 -2.53 -11.81 -1.86
N GLU A 83 -1.42 -12.50 -1.60
CA GLU A 83 -0.77 -12.48 -0.29
C GLU A 83 -0.28 -11.07 0.06
N LEU A 84 0.37 -10.40 -0.89
CA LEU A 84 0.77 -9.01 -0.75
C LEU A 84 -0.43 -8.10 -0.45
N LEU A 85 -1.58 -8.35 -1.11
CA LEU A 85 -2.84 -7.62 -0.94
C LEU A 85 -3.46 -7.74 0.47
N THR A 86 -3.04 -8.72 1.27
CA THR A 86 -3.57 -8.93 2.63
C THR A 86 -2.69 -8.35 3.75
N THR A 87 -1.36 -8.29 3.59
CA THR A 87 -0.46 -7.95 4.70
C THR A 87 -0.21 -6.44 4.84
N LEU A 88 0.04 -5.72 3.74
CA LEU A 88 0.25 -4.27 3.79
C LEU A 88 -0.93 -3.48 4.40
N PRO A 89 -2.21 -3.81 4.12
CA PRO A 89 -3.34 -3.08 4.70
C PRO A 89 -3.33 -3.08 6.22
N GLU A 90 -2.88 -4.16 6.85
CA GLU A 90 -2.75 -4.23 8.31
C GLU A 90 -1.70 -3.24 8.83
N HIS A 91 -0.55 -3.15 8.17
CA HIS A 91 0.48 -2.19 8.56
C HIS A 91 0.02 -0.73 8.39
N VAL A 92 -0.68 -0.43 7.29
CA VAL A 92 -1.18 0.91 7.00
C VAL A 92 -2.27 1.32 7.99
N ARG A 93 -3.22 0.43 8.30
CA ARG A 93 -4.24 0.68 9.33
C ARG A 93 -3.63 0.90 10.71
N SER A 94 -2.56 0.17 11.03
CA SER A 94 -1.88 0.28 12.33
C SER A 94 -1.06 1.57 12.46
N ASN A 95 -0.51 2.09 11.36
CA ASN A 95 0.37 3.27 11.38
C ASN A 95 0.11 4.21 10.19
N PRO A 96 -1.10 4.76 10.02
CA PRO A 96 -1.46 5.52 8.81
C PRO A 96 -0.58 6.75 8.63
N GLU A 97 -0.14 7.39 9.71
CA GLU A 97 0.79 8.52 9.70
C GLU A 97 2.16 8.18 9.11
N LYS A 98 2.75 7.05 9.51
CA LYS A 98 4.02 6.58 8.93
C LYS A 98 3.90 6.47 7.41
N TYR A 99 2.82 5.85 6.93
CA TYR A 99 2.64 5.58 5.51
C TYR A 99 2.23 6.81 4.71
N HIS A 100 1.52 7.76 5.31
CA HIS A 100 1.27 9.07 4.71
C HIS A 100 2.57 9.80 4.41
N TRP A 101 3.42 9.96 5.42
CA TRP A 101 4.70 10.65 5.26
C TRP A 101 5.58 9.88 4.30
N CYS A 102 5.52 8.54 4.33
CA CYS A 102 6.22 7.70 3.40
C CYS A 102 5.80 7.94 1.94
N PHE A 103 4.49 7.99 1.68
CA PHE A 103 3.95 8.21 0.34
C PHE A 103 4.51 9.50 -0.27
N TYR A 104 4.42 10.61 0.47
CA TYR A 104 4.89 11.90 -0.03
C TYR A 104 6.41 12.00 -0.12
N SER A 105 7.16 11.46 0.84
CA SER A 105 8.63 11.43 0.76
C SER A 105 9.11 10.63 -0.45
N LYS A 106 8.52 9.45 -0.70
CA LYS A 106 8.91 8.59 -1.82
C LYS A 106 8.57 9.22 -3.18
N MET A 107 7.53 10.05 -3.26
CA MET A 107 7.25 10.80 -4.50
C MET A 107 8.35 11.82 -4.83
N LEU A 108 8.88 12.51 -3.82
CA LEU A 108 10.02 13.40 -4.00
C LEU A 108 11.27 12.61 -4.40
N ASP A 109 11.55 11.48 -3.73
CA ASP A 109 12.67 10.60 -4.08
C ASP A 109 12.57 10.12 -5.55
N LEU A 110 11.37 9.76 -6.00
CA LEU A 110 11.12 9.34 -7.38
C LEU A 110 11.42 10.48 -8.37
N GLU A 111 10.93 11.69 -8.12
CA GLU A 111 11.15 12.81 -9.03
C GLU A 111 12.62 13.24 -9.10
N GLU A 112 13.28 13.33 -7.95
CA GLU A 112 14.72 13.59 -7.85
C GLU A 112 15.47 12.53 -8.66
N LYS A 113 15.11 11.24 -8.49
CA LYS A 113 15.78 10.16 -9.22
C LYS A 113 15.52 10.18 -10.72
N LEU A 114 14.30 10.49 -11.15
CA LEU A 114 14.00 10.63 -12.58
C LEU A 114 14.82 11.76 -13.20
N THR A 115 15.01 12.87 -12.48
CA THR A 115 15.83 13.99 -12.93
C THR A 115 17.31 13.59 -13.07
N GLU A 116 17.87 12.91 -12.06
CA GLU A 116 19.24 12.37 -12.12
C GLU A 116 19.45 11.39 -13.28
N MET A 117 18.41 10.60 -13.60
CA MET A 117 18.45 9.59 -14.66
C MET A 117 18.28 10.16 -16.08
N SER A 118 18.09 11.47 -16.26
CA SER A 118 17.92 12.11 -17.58
C SER A 118 19.00 11.70 -18.59
N SER A 119 20.26 11.61 -18.16
CA SER A 119 21.38 11.17 -19.00
C SER A 119 21.31 9.70 -19.49
N GLN A 120 20.50 8.86 -18.87
CA GLN A 120 20.33 7.43 -19.22
C GLN A 120 19.23 7.21 -20.28
N GLY A 121 18.51 8.28 -20.65
CA GLY A 121 17.48 8.30 -21.66
C GLY A 121 16.08 7.84 -21.18
N PRO A 122 15.03 8.15 -21.97
CA PRO A 122 13.64 7.99 -21.54
C PRO A 122 13.23 6.55 -21.23
N ALA A 123 13.84 5.56 -21.88
CA ALA A 123 13.54 4.15 -21.66
C ALA A 123 13.97 3.67 -20.25
N ALA A 124 15.14 4.11 -19.77
CA ALA A 124 15.63 3.79 -18.44
C ALA A 124 14.77 4.45 -17.36
N GLN A 125 14.44 5.73 -17.54
CA GLN A 125 13.54 6.47 -16.65
C GLN A 125 12.15 5.83 -16.59
N ARG A 126 11.57 5.43 -17.73
CA ARG A 126 10.27 4.77 -17.77
C ARG A 126 10.28 3.45 -17.01
N LYS A 127 11.32 2.63 -17.20
CA LYS A 127 11.47 1.36 -16.48
C LYS A 127 11.55 1.60 -14.97
N TYR A 128 12.32 2.60 -14.55
CA TYR A 128 12.44 2.97 -13.13
C TYR A 128 11.11 3.46 -12.55
N LEU A 129 10.44 4.40 -13.24
CA LEU A 129 9.12 4.91 -12.88
C LEU A 129 8.13 3.76 -12.66
N LEU A 130 7.96 2.87 -13.64
CA LEU A 130 7.01 1.76 -13.55
C LEU A 130 7.31 0.81 -12.38
N ASN A 131 8.58 0.61 -12.03
CA ASN A 131 8.96 -0.24 -10.90
C ASN A 131 8.59 0.41 -9.56
N GLN A 132 8.96 1.69 -9.36
CA GLN A 132 8.63 2.41 -8.13
C GLN A 132 7.13 2.66 -8.00
N TYR A 133 6.43 2.86 -9.12
CA TYR A 133 5.05 3.30 -9.10
C TYR A 133 4.05 2.27 -8.54
N ARG A 134 4.44 0.99 -8.50
CA ARG A 134 3.68 -0.07 -7.85
C ARG A 134 3.43 0.21 -6.37
N PHE A 135 4.45 0.73 -5.67
CA PHE A 135 4.32 1.11 -4.27
C PHE A 135 3.22 2.16 -4.06
N PHE A 136 3.25 3.25 -4.84
CA PHE A 136 2.27 4.34 -4.71
C PHE A 136 0.85 3.88 -4.98
N ILE A 137 0.62 3.13 -6.06
CA ILE A 137 -0.73 2.63 -6.38
C ILE A 137 -1.23 1.69 -5.30
N TYR A 138 -0.36 0.82 -4.82
CA TYR A 138 -0.78 -0.15 -3.83
C TYR A 138 -1.14 0.53 -2.51
N LEU A 139 -0.26 1.41 -2.01
CA LEU A 139 -0.52 2.16 -0.80
C LEU A 139 -1.73 3.10 -0.92
N ALA A 140 -1.88 3.78 -2.06
CA ALA A 140 -3.02 4.67 -2.29
C ALA A 140 -4.36 3.94 -2.28
N ARG A 141 -4.42 2.70 -2.80
CA ARG A 141 -5.64 1.88 -2.74
C ARG A 141 -6.00 1.48 -1.32
N VAL A 142 -5.00 1.18 -0.49
CA VAL A 142 -5.25 0.91 0.93
C VAL A 142 -5.81 2.15 1.62
N PHE A 143 -5.23 3.32 1.39
CA PHE A 143 -5.80 4.57 1.91
C PHE A 143 -7.23 4.83 1.43
N GLU A 144 -7.53 4.57 0.15
CA GLU A 144 -8.86 4.73 -0.42
C GLU A 144 -9.89 3.78 0.21
N VAL A 145 -9.57 2.48 0.29
CA VAL A 145 -10.52 1.44 0.71
C VAL A 145 -10.63 1.38 2.24
N ASP A 146 -9.52 1.39 2.96
CA ASP A 146 -9.49 1.10 4.40
C ASP A 146 -9.62 2.37 5.24
N LEU A 147 -9.27 3.53 4.68
CA LEU A 147 -9.20 4.80 5.42
C LEU A 147 -10.08 5.91 4.81
N ASP A 148 -10.85 5.62 3.75
CA ASP A 148 -11.71 6.58 3.04
C ASP A 148 -10.94 7.85 2.59
N GLU A 149 -9.73 7.63 2.05
CA GLU A 149 -8.84 8.69 1.60
C GLU A 149 -8.48 8.55 0.10
N PRO A 150 -9.41 8.87 -0.83
CA PRO A 150 -9.17 8.72 -2.27
C PRO A 150 -8.07 9.66 -2.81
N ARG A 151 -7.75 10.72 -2.06
CA ARG A 151 -6.79 11.76 -2.47
C ARG A 151 -5.42 11.21 -2.85
N TYR A 152 -4.94 10.13 -2.22
CA TYR A 152 -3.64 9.53 -2.54
C TYR A 152 -3.64 8.93 -3.94
N LEU A 153 -4.74 8.29 -4.33
CA LEU A 153 -4.86 7.68 -5.64
C LEU A 153 -4.92 8.74 -6.74
N ASP A 154 -5.68 9.82 -6.50
CA ASP A 154 -5.74 10.95 -7.42
C ASP A 154 -4.37 11.64 -7.56
N PHE A 155 -3.69 11.89 -6.44
CA PHE A 155 -2.35 12.48 -6.43
C PHE A 155 -1.35 11.63 -7.23
N ALA A 156 -1.35 10.31 -7.00
CA ALA A 156 -0.52 9.38 -7.74
C ALA A 156 -0.82 9.46 -9.24
N ARG A 157 -2.11 9.33 -9.63
CA ARG A 157 -2.55 9.35 -11.04
C ARG A 157 -2.13 10.63 -11.76
N MET A 158 -2.29 11.79 -11.12
CA MET A 158 -1.90 13.08 -11.69
C MET A 158 -0.39 13.16 -11.93
N ASN A 159 0.41 12.78 -10.94
CA ASN A 159 1.87 12.82 -11.05
C ASN A 159 2.42 11.79 -12.03
N TYR A 160 1.84 10.60 -12.12
CA TYR A 160 2.19 9.63 -13.14
C TYR A 160 1.95 10.15 -14.55
N LYS A 161 0.80 10.79 -14.80
CA LYS A 161 0.51 11.42 -16.09
C LYS A 161 1.55 12.49 -16.43
N ARG A 162 1.95 13.30 -15.45
CA ARG A 162 2.99 14.33 -15.62
C ARG A 162 4.33 13.70 -16.01
N TRP A 163 4.82 12.74 -15.23
CA TRP A 163 6.10 12.08 -15.49
C TRP A 163 6.10 11.27 -16.78
N ILE A 164 5.03 10.54 -17.11
CA ILE A 164 5.02 9.74 -18.35
C ILE A 164 4.94 10.62 -19.60
N SER A 165 4.31 11.80 -19.52
CA SER A 165 4.28 12.75 -20.63
C SER A 165 5.64 13.38 -20.85
N SER A 166 6.36 13.78 -19.78
CA SER A 166 7.72 14.35 -19.92
C SER A 166 8.72 13.36 -20.51
N LEU A 167 8.44 12.05 -20.46
CA LEU A 167 9.27 10.98 -21.04
C LEU A 167 8.87 10.61 -22.48
N LYS A 168 7.95 11.35 -23.12
CA LYS A 168 7.55 11.13 -24.53
C LYS A 168 8.03 12.23 -25.46
N ASP A 169 8.38 13.39 -24.92
CA ASP A 169 8.71 14.60 -25.67
C ASP A 169 10.21 14.74 -25.98
N GLU A 170 10.99 13.66 -25.77
CA GLU A 170 12.43 13.51 -26.09
C GLU A 170 12.66 12.32 -27.03
#